data_AF-A0A6P4YF20-F1
#
_entry.id   AF-A0A6P4YF20-F1
#
_cell.length_a   1.000
_cell.length_b   1.000
_cell.length_c   1.000
_cell.angle_alpha   90.00
_cell.angle_beta   90.00
_cell.angle_gamma   90.00
#
_symmetry.space_group_name_H-M   'P 1'
#
loop_
_entity.id
_entity.type
_entity.pdbx_description
1 polymer ?
#
loop_
_entity_poly.entity_id
_entity_poly.type
_entity_poly.pdbx_seq_one_letter_code
_entity_poly.pdbx_strand_id
1 'polypeptide(L)'
;MNSSSLLHLNLANNKIQVIENSSFDLLPFLRQLNLDGNPIKFVTRDGRGFVYSLGSLRELSMKRCGLGEKTTARGNRSNVQGFVYTLTKSKLGSLKKLSLENNRLSTLPVPLLDALPSLEALFLGNNTISEIPENVFLKTPDLRMIDLSGNRIRTVSMETTDQFVKLASRHSIRVNLTNNPFYCDCALVGFISWMHQTRNVTIVNSVTYKCTASQSGPLSGRSLINLIPKYLGCSSTSRGTGLRLPYAGLVVIVVVLSLLFVTVMYLNRRGIARHCTELQNARKGRVEERDRPCVALPYSEVTSTIS
;
A
#
# COMPACT_ATOMS: atom_id res chain seq x y z
N MET A 1 4.64 32.84 -31.43
CA MET A 1 5.35 31.64 -31.94
C MET A 1 4.37 30.48 -31.88
N ASN A 2 4.08 29.85 -33.02
CA ASN A 2 3.12 28.75 -33.12
C ASN A 2 3.71 27.53 -32.39
N SER A 3 3.23 27.22 -31.17
CA SER A 3 3.83 26.19 -30.28
C SER A 3 3.53 24.75 -30.71
N SER A 4 2.97 24.56 -31.91
CA SER A 4 2.52 23.28 -32.45
C SER A 4 3.65 22.33 -32.88
N SER A 5 4.92 22.70 -32.75
CA SER A 5 6.07 21.84 -33.12
C SER A 5 7.02 21.51 -31.97
N LEU A 6 6.77 22.01 -30.75
CA LEU A 6 7.71 21.83 -29.65
C LEU A 6 7.73 20.37 -29.18
N LEU A 7 8.87 19.69 -29.36
CA LEU A 7 9.07 18.29 -28.96
C LEU A 7 9.76 18.16 -27.61
N HIS A 8 10.62 19.11 -27.25
CA HIS A 8 11.45 19.06 -26.05
C HIS A 8 11.31 20.37 -25.28
N LEU A 9 10.97 20.27 -23.99
CA LEU A 9 10.82 21.41 -23.11
C LEU A 9 11.64 21.17 -21.84
N ASN A 10 12.63 22.02 -21.61
CA ASN A 10 13.46 21.99 -20.42
C ASN A 10 13.14 23.19 -19.53
N LEU A 11 12.60 22.91 -18.35
CA LEU A 11 12.28 23.87 -17.30
C LEU A 11 13.07 23.57 -16.01
N ALA A 12 14.14 22.78 -16.10
CA ALA A 12 14.94 22.38 -14.95
C ALA A 12 15.57 23.59 -14.22
N ASN A 13 15.78 23.42 -12.91
CA ASN A 13 16.45 24.37 -12.00
C ASN A 13 15.83 25.78 -12.02
N ASN A 14 14.50 25.84 -12.15
CA ASN A 14 13.74 27.07 -11.99
C ASN A 14 13.10 27.12 -10.59
N LYS A 15 12.20 28.09 -10.37
CA LYS A 15 11.48 28.29 -9.10
C LYS A 15 10.00 27.89 -9.22
N ILE A 16 9.68 26.92 -10.07
CA ILE A 16 8.30 26.50 -10.32
C ILE A 16 7.76 25.80 -9.07
N GLN A 17 6.77 26.42 -8.43
CA GLN A 17 6.14 25.91 -7.22
C GLN A 17 4.80 25.25 -7.48
N VAL A 18 4.08 25.65 -8.51
CA VAL A 18 2.78 25.10 -8.86
C VAL A 18 2.76 24.94 -10.37
N ILE A 19 2.29 23.79 -10.84
CA ILE A 19 1.93 23.60 -12.23
C ILE A 19 0.41 23.49 -12.24
N GLU A 20 -0.23 24.41 -12.93
CA GLU A 20 -1.69 24.44 -13.02
C GLU A 20 -2.19 23.32 -13.94
N ASN A 21 -3.49 23.06 -13.84
CA ASN A 21 -4.13 22.13 -14.75
C ASN A 21 -3.99 22.64 -16.18
N SER A 22 -3.75 21.73 -17.12
CA SER A 22 -3.69 22.06 -18.55
C SER A 22 -2.59 23.02 -18.99
N SER A 23 -1.60 23.35 -18.13
CA SER A 23 -0.50 24.27 -18.49
C SER A 23 0.31 23.83 -19.72
N PHE A 24 0.28 22.53 -20.05
CA PHE A 24 0.97 21.96 -21.21
C PHE A 24 0.03 21.51 -22.34
N ASP A 25 -1.27 21.84 -22.28
CA ASP A 25 -2.25 21.33 -23.25
C ASP A 25 -2.03 21.88 -24.67
N LEU A 26 -1.42 23.06 -24.79
CA LEU A 26 -1.03 23.69 -26.06
C LEU A 26 0.26 23.09 -26.68
N LEU A 27 0.80 22.01 -26.09
CA LEU A 27 2.00 21.32 -26.55
C LEU A 27 1.71 19.83 -26.88
N PRO A 28 0.75 19.53 -27.78
CA PRO A 28 0.25 18.16 -28.00
C PRO A 28 1.31 17.18 -28.55
N PHE A 29 2.40 17.71 -29.13
CA PHE A 29 3.49 16.91 -29.69
C PHE A 29 4.69 16.77 -28.76
N LEU A 30 4.62 17.33 -27.53
CA LEU A 30 5.74 17.28 -26.61
C LEU A 30 6.12 15.83 -26.29
N ARG A 31 7.40 15.51 -26.45
CA ARG A 31 7.99 14.19 -26.24
C ARG A 31 8.85 14.13 -24.99
N GLN A 32 9.52 15.22 -24.63
CA GLN A 32 10.33 15.27 -23.43
C GLN A 32 10.01 16.53 -22.62
N LEU A 33 9.78 16.33 -21.32
CA LEU A 33 9.55 17.39 -20.35
C LEU A 33 10.51 17.21 -19.18
N ASN A 34 11.38 18.18 -18.96
CA ASN A 34 12.28 18.21 -17.82
C ASN A 34 11.84 19.29 -16.83
N LEU A 35 11.50 18.87 -15.60
CA LEU A 35 11.06 19.71 -14.49
C LEU A 35 12.01 19.62 -13.29
N ASP A 36 13.20 19.05 -13.46
CA ASP A 36 14.15 18.77 -12.38
C ASP A 36 14.46 20.03 -11.55
N GLY A 37 14.72 19.85 -10.24
CA GLY A 37 15.19 20.92 -9.37
C GLY A 37 14.18 22.05 -9.12
N ASN A 38 12.89 21.82 -9.38
CA ASN A 38 11.83 22.76 -9.07
C ASN A 38 11.06 22.33 -7.81
N PRO A 39 10.77 23.23 -6.84
CA PRO A 39 10.04 22.89 -5.61
C PRO A 39 8.52 22.75 -5.84
N ILE A 40 8.12 21.85 -6.74
CA ILE A 40 6.75 21.70 -7.22
C ILE A 40 5.86 21.14 -6.12
N LYS A 41 4.76 21.84 -5.85
CA LYS A 41 3.63 21.42 -5.02
C LYS A 41 2.46 21.07 -5.93
N PHE A 42 1.96 19.85 -5.80
CA PHE A 42 0.77 19.38 -6.50
C PHE A 42 -0.46 19.78 -5.69
N VAL A 43 -1.16 20.79 -6.19
CA VAL A 43 -2.39 21.29 -5.57
C VAL A 43 -3.57 20.79 -6.40
N THR A 44 -4.27 19.77 -5.91
CA THR A 44 -5.48 19.25 -6.57
C THR A 44 -6.69 20.06 -6.12
N ARG A 45 -7.02 21.14 -6.85
CA ARG A 45 -8.25 21.92 -6.59
C ARG A 45 -9.45 21.42 -7.40
N ASP A 46 -9.24 20.87 -8.61
CA ASP A 46 -10.33 20.67 -9.58
C ASP A 46 -10.45 19.24 -10.12
N GLY A 47 -9.76 18.27 -9.53
CA GLY A 47 -9.75 16.86 -9.97
C GLY A 47 -9.13 16.60 -11.37
N ARG A 48 -8.65 17.64 -12.04
CA ARG A 48 -7.84 17.55 -13.27
C ARG A 48 -6.35 17.52 -12.91
N GLY A 49 -5.55 16.86 -13.74
CA GLY A 49 -4.10 16.80 -13.58
C GLY A 49 -3.36 17.92 -14.32
N PHE A 50 -2.05 18.09 -14.05
CA PHE A 50 -1.18 19.07 -14.71
C PHE A 50 -0.91 18.75 -16.20
N VAL A 51 -1.30 17.55 -16.67
CA VAL A 51 -0.97 17.05 -18.02
C VAL A 51 -2.13 16.33 -18.70
N TYR A 52 -3.29 16.96 -18.84
CA TYR A 52 -4.43 16.27 -19.46
C TYR A 52 -4.19 15.90 -20.95
N SER A 53 -3.26 16.59 -21.64
CA SER A 53 -3.08 16.47 -23.11
C SER A 53 -1.72 15.93 -23.62
N LEU A 54 -0.76 15.54 -22.77
CA LEU A 54 0.55 15.05 -23.26
C LEU A 54 0.56 13.54 -23.57
N GLY A 55 -0.41 13.06 -24.36
CA GLY A 55 -0.44 11.68 -24.83
C GLY A 55 0.80 11.29 -25.68
N SER A 56 1.50 12.29 -26.22
CA SER A 56 2.75 12.12 -26.98
C SER A 56 4.01 12.06 -26.09
N LEU A 57 3.92 12.30 -24.78
CA LEU A 57 5.10 12.34 -23.93
C LEU A 57 5.79 10.98 -23.87
N ARG A 58 7.11 10.98 -24.00
CA ARG A 58 7.99 9.81 -23.96
C ARG A 58 8.90 9.84 -22.75
N GLU A 59 9.36 11.02 -22.34
CA GLU A 59 10.21 11.18 -21.16
C GLU A 59 9.72 12.30 -20.25
N LEU A 60 9.66 11.99 -18.96
CA LEU A 60 9.35 12.94 -17.90
C LEU A 60 10.43 12.84 -16.82
N SER A 61 11.07 13.97 -16.53
CA SER A 61 12.05 14.08 -15.45
C SER A 61 11.56 15.04 -14.38
N MET A 62 11.50 14.56 -13.14
CA MET A 62 11.11 15.31 -11.94
C MET A 62 12.05 15.00 -10.76
N LYS A 63 13.36 15.06 -11.03
CA LYS A 63 14.40 14.86 -10.03
C LYS A 63 14.45 16.04 -9.08
N ARG A 64 14.72 15.80 -7.79
CA ARG A 64 14.86 16.89 -6.78
C ARG A 64 13.66 17.85 -6.75
N CYS A 65 12.44 17.33 -6.92
CA CYS A 65 11.23 18.16 -6.89
C CYS A 65 10.56 18.24 -5.50
N GLY A 66 11.19 17.66 -4.47
CA GLY A 66 10.65 17.67 -3.11
C GLY A 66 9.48 16.69 -2.90
N LEU A 67 9.35 15.67 -3.75
CA LEU A 67 8.33 14.62 -3.54
C LEU A 67 8.65 13.83 -2.27
N GLY A 68 7.66 13.57 -1.41
CA GLY A 68 7.84 12.69 -0.24
C GLY A 68 8.18 13.35 1.08
N GLU A 69 8.38 14.67 1.14
CA GLU A 69 8.58 15.36 2.40
C GLU A 69 7.29 15.39 3.26
N LYS A 70 7.36 14.90 4.51
CA LYS A 70 6.48 15.36 5.58
C LYS A 70 7.02 16.71 6.02
N THR A 71 6.37 17.80 5.65
CA THR A 71 6.78 19.13 6.13
C THR A 71 6.68 19.16 7.65
N THR A 72 7.75 19.60 8.30
CA THR A 72 7.92 19.79 9.75
C THR A 72 6.68 20.32 10.47
N ALA A 73 6.37 19.72 11.64
CA ALA A 73 5.55 20.13 12.80
C ALA A 73 4.18 20.86 12.64
N ARG A 74 3.81 21.39 11.47
CA ARG A 74 2.58 22.15 11.22
C ARG A 74 1.71 21.59 10.09
N GLY A 75 1.81 20.27 9.85
CA GLY A 75 0.71 19.52 9.26
C GLY A 75 0.47 19.65 7.75
N ASN A 76 1.48 19.91 6.91
CA ASN A 76 1.28 19.79 5.46
C ASN A 76 1.43 18.32 5.02
N ARG A 77 0.39 17.79 4.36
CA ARG A 77 0.36 16.41 3.81
C ARG A 77 1.51 16.20 2.83
N SER A 78 1.97 14.94 2.72
CA SER A 78 2.98 14.60 1.72
C SER A 78 2.47 14.94 0.32
N ASN A 79 3.27 15.67 -0.44
CA ASN A 79 2.93 16.07 -1.81
C ASN A 79 2.86 14.88 -2.80
N VAL A 80 3.18 13.67 -2.32
CA VAL A 80 3.14 12.42 -3.11
C VAL A 80 1.72 12.08 -3.54
N GLN A 81 0.71 12.31 -2.70
CA GLN A 81 -0.67 11.98 -3.07
C GLN A 81 -1.15 12.85 -4.25
N GLY A 82 -0.87 14.15 -4.20
CA GLY A 82 -1.16 15.06 -5.30
C GLY A 82 -0.40 14.66 -6.57
N PHE A 83 0.90 14.38 -6.44
CA PHE A 83 1.73 13.88 -7.54
C PHE A 83 1.15 12.62 -8.21
N VAL A 84 0.87 11.58 -7.41
CA VAL A 84 0.31 10.31 -7.91
C VAL A 84 -1.05 10.55 -8.56
N TYR A 85 -1.96 11.23 -7.87
CA TYR A 85 -3.29 11.54 -8.39
C TYR A 85 -3.19 12.23 -9.75
N THR A 86 -2.41 13.30 -9.80
CA THR A 86 -2.29 14.12 -10.99
C THR A 86 -1.69 13.34 -12.17
N LEU A 87 -0.62 12.57 -11.95
CA LEU A 87 -0.01 11.80 -13.02
C LEU A 87 -0.89 10.64 -13.49
N THR A 88 -1.59 9.96 -12.58
CA THR A 88 -2.56 8.93 -12.97
C THR A 88 -3.69 9.51 -13.83
N LYS A 89 -4.06 10.79 -13.63
CA LYS A 89 -5.06 11.50 -14.46
C LYS A 89 -4.53 12.08 -15.77
N SER A 90 -3.23 12.01 -16.01
CA SER A 90 -2.54 12.68 -17.11
C SER A 90 -2.44 11.89 -18.42
N LYS A 91 -3.10 10.73 -18.52
CA LYS A 91 -3.11 9.88 -19.74
C LYS A 91 -1.72 9.68 -20.38
N LEU A 92 -0.70 9.41 -19.58
CA LEU A 92 0.69 9.24 -20.01
C LEU A 92 0.97 7.84 -20.61
N GLY A 93 0.06 7.35 -21.45
CA GLY A 93 0.09 5.99 -21.98
C GLY A 93 1.30 5.67 -22.86
N SER A 94 1.94 6.68 -23.45
CA SER A 94 3.14 6.51 -24.28
C SER A 94 4.46 6.80 -23.56
N LEU A 95 4.43 7.08 -22.25
CA LEU A 95 5.62 7.43 -21.50
C LEU A 95 6.55 6.21 -21.39
N LYS A 96 7.78 6.37 -21.85
CA LYS A 96 8.81 5.32 -21.86
C LYS A 96 9.80 5.47 -20.71
N LYS A 97 10.05 6.70 -20.27
CA LYS A 97 11.05 6.98 -19.23
C LYS A 97 10.51 7.94 -18.18
N LEU A 98 10.64 7.53 -16.92
CA LEU A 98 10.27 8.32 -15.76
C LEU A 98 11.45 8.43 -14.80
N SER A 99 11.85 9.66 -14.54
CA SER A 99 12.97 10.01 -13.66
C SER A 99 12.46 10.74 -12.41
N LEU A 100 12.65 10.12 -11.25
CA LEU A 100 12.20 10.59 -9.93
C LEU A 100 13.33 10.57 -8.88
N GLU A 101 14.58 10.60 -9.34
CA GLU A 101 15.75 10.52 -8.47
C GLU A 101 15.86 11.70 -7.50
N ASN A 102 16.51 11.48 -6.36
CA ASN A 102 16.79 12.51 -5.36
C ASN A 102 15.51 13.20 -4.85
N ASN A 103 14.45 12.43 -4.67
CA ASN A 103 13.26 12.83 -3.93
C ASN A 103 13.30 12.15 -2.55
N ARG A 104 12.16 12.11 -1.85
CA ARG A 104 12.01 11.50 -0.51
C ARG A 104 10.87 10.48 -0.50
N LEU A 105 10.65 9.79 -1.62
CA LEU A 105 9.64 8.75 -1.73
C LEU A 105 9.98 7.60 -0.78
N SER A 106 9.06 7.29 0.14
CA SER A 106 9.22 6.19 1.09
C SER A 106 8.69 4.85 0.55
N THR A 107 7.85 4.90 -0.48
CA THR A 107 7.23 3.72 -1.12
C THR A 107 7.15 3.93 -2.63
N LEU A 108 7.07 2.82 -3.37
CA LEU A 108 6.76 2.85 -4.80
C LEU A 108 5.29 3.27 -5.02
N PRO A 109 5.00 4.27 -5.85
CA PRO A 109 3.63 4.70 -6.12
C PRO A 109 2.94 3.73 -7.11
N VAL A 110 2.42 2.60 -6.60
CA VAL A 110 1.76 1.56 -7.43
C VAL A 110 0.70 2.14 -8.38
N PRO A 111 -0.24 3.02 -7.96
CA PRO A 111 -1.26 3.56 -8.87
C PRO A 111 -0.70 4.43 -9.99
N LEU A 112 0.50 4.98 -9.82
CA LEU A 112 1.20 5.71 -10.88
C LEU A 112 1.75 4.71 -11.90
N LEU A 113 2.45 3.68 -11.45
CA LEU A 113 3.05 2.67 -12.35
C LEU A 113 1.97 1.93 -13.14
N ASP A 114 0.82 1.64 -12.52
CA ASP A 114 -0.34 1.04 -13.21
C ASP A 114 -0.89 1.90 -14.35
N ALA A 115 -0.65 3.21 -14.31
CA ALA A 115 -1.09 4.15 -15.34
C ALA A 115 -0.07 4.36 -16.48
N LEU A 116 1.07 3.66 -16.47
CA LEU A 116 2.18 3.85 -17.41
C LEU A 116 2.51 2.55 -18.19
N PRO A 117 1.59 2.03 -19.03
CA PRO A 117 1.72 0.70 -19.63
C PRO A 117 2.94 0.52 -20.55
N SER A 118 3.44 1.61 -21.16
CA SER A 118 4.58 1.60 -22.08
C SER A 118 5.92 2.00 -21.41
N LEU A 119 5.98 2.01 -20.08
CA LEU A 119 7.19 2.41 -19.36
C LEU A 119 8.32 1.39 -19.57
N GLU A 120 9.45 1.86 -20.05
CA GLU A 120 10.66 1.08 -20.34
C GLU A 120 11.77 1.33 -19.32
N ALA A 121 11.84 2.52 -18.73
CA ALA A 121 12.88 2.90 -17.77
C ALA A 121 12.31 3.71 -16.60
N LEU A 122 12.57 3.23 -15.38
CA LEU A 122 12.15 3.85 -14.13
C LEU A 122 13.37 4.14 -13.26
N PHE A 123 13.60 5.42 -12.97
CA PHE A 123 14.71 5.86 -12.12
C PHE A 123 14.20 6.45 -10.80
N LEU A 124 14.55 5.81 -9.70
CA LEU A 124 14.14 6.13 -8.33
C LEU A 124 15.34 6.23 -7.39
N GLY A 125 16.54 6.43 -7.94
CA GLY A 125 17.77 6.53 -7.17
C GLY A 125 17.72 7.63 -6.10
N ASN A 126 18.37 7.42 -4.97
CA ASN A 126 18.45 8.38 -3.85
C ASN A 126 17.07 8.83 -3.34
N ASN A 127 16.19 7.87 -3.05
CA ASN A 127 14.93 8.08 -2.32
C ASN A 127 15.02 7.40 -0.94
N THR A 128 13.90 7.16 -0.27
CA THR A 128 13.85 6.49 1.04
C THR A 128 13.05 5.18 1.01
N ILE A 129 12.94 4.56 -0.17
CA ILE A 129 12.16 3.33 -0.39
C ILE A 129 12.80 2.18 0.39
N SER A 130 12.02 1.50 1.23
CA SER A 130 12.50 0.37 2.03
C SER A 130 12.06 -0.99 1.51
N GLU A 131 11.02 -1.03 0.68
CA GLU A 131 10.39 -2.25 0.19
C GLU A 131 9.92 -2.10 -1.26
N ILE A 132 9.87 -3.22 -1.97
CA ILE A 132 9.31 -3.33 -3.32
C ILE A 132 7.99 -4.11 -3.17
N PRO A 133 6.82 -3.47 -3.35
CA PRO A 133 5.55 -4.16 -3.16
C PRO A 133 5.35 -5.32 -4.14
N GLU A 134 4.52 -6.26 -3.75
CA GLU A 134 4.09 -7.34 -4.63
C GLU A 134 3.34 -6.80 -5.86
N ASN A 135 3.59 -7.40 -7.01
CA ASN A 135 2.95 -7.09 -8.28
C ASN A 135 3.05 -5.63 -8.76
N VAL A 136 3.96 -4.82 -8.20
CA VAL A 136 4.14 -3.40 -8.53
C VAL A 136 4.49 -3.16 -10.01
N PHE A 137 5.09 -4.16 -10.68
CA PHE A 137 5.44 -4.07 -12.10
C PHE A 137 4.48 -4.82 -13.03
N LEU A 138 3.36 -5.33 -12.52
CA LEU A 138 2.43 -6.16 -13.31
C LEU A 138 1.84 -5.41 -14.53
N LYS A 139 1.63 -4.11 -14.39
CA LYS A 139 1.05 -3.24 -15.44
C LYS A 139 2.10 -2.49 -16.25
N THR A 140 3.38 -2.76 -16.05
CA THR A 140 4.51 -2.16 -16.78
C THR A 140 5.36 -3.24 -17.46
N PRO A 141 4.77 -4.05 -18.37
CA PRO A 141 5.42 -5.24 -18.94
C PRO A 141 6.65 -4.94 -19.82
N ASP A 142 6.83 -3.68 -20.22
CA ASP A 142 7.91 -3.24 -21.11
C ASP A 142 9.14 -2.70 -20.33
N LEU A 143 9.13 -2.73 -19.00
CA LEU A 143 10.23 -2.24 -18.16
C LEU A 143 11.53 -3.01 -18.39
N ARG A 144 12.56 -2.30 -18.85
CA ARG A 144 13.92 -2.80 -19.11
C ARG A 144 14.94 -2.29 -18.11
N MET A 145 14.70 -1.16 -17.47
CA MET A 145 15.62 -0.55 -16.52
C MET A 145 14.88 -0.10 -15.26
N ILE A 146 15.31 -0.61 -14.11
CA ILE A 146 14.80 -0.22 -12.79
C ILE A 146 16.00 0.21 -11.95
N ASP A 147 16.06 1.49 -11.60
CA ASP A 147 17.08 2.04 -10.71
C ASP A 147 16.50 2.36 -9.34
N LEU A 148 16.88 1.57 -8.35
CA LEU A 148 16.56 1.73 -6.93
C LEU A 148 17.83 1.97 -6.10
N SER A 149 18.90 2.46 -6.72
CA SER A 149 20.14 2.74 -6.02
C SER A 149 19.99 3.80 -4.92
N GLY A 150 20.80 3.73 -3.86
CA GLY A 150 20.77 4.76 -2.80
C GLY A 150 19.45 4.86 -2.05
N ASN A 151 18.68 3.77 -1.95
CA ASN A 151 17.45 3.68 -1.18
C ASN A 151 17.70 3.03 0.19
N ARG A 152 16.64 2.56 0.86
CA ARG A 152 16.69 1.95 2.20
C ARG A 152 16.31 0.47 2.17
N ILE A 153 16.52 -0.21 1.04
CA ILE A 153 16.17 -1.62 0.86
C ILE A 153 17.14 -2.47 1.70
N ARG A 154 16.57 -3.28 2.60
CA ARG A 154 17.35 -4.17 3.47
C ARG A 154 17.42 -5.60 2.96
N THR A 155 16.41 -6.05 2.24
CA THR A 155 16.37 -7.39 1.64
C THR A 155 15.54 -7.35 0.36
N VAL A 156 15.70 -8.35 -0.49
CA VAL A 156 14.89 -8.56 -1.69
C VAL A 156 14.21 -9.92 -1.52
N SER A 157 12.88 -9.91 -1.44
CA SER A 157 12.12 -11.13 -1.20
C SER A 157 12.05 -12.02 -2.45
N MET A 158 11.63 -13.28 -2.28
CA MET A 158 11.44 -14.20 -3.41
C MET A 158 10.34 -13.69 -4.36
N GLU A 159 9.28 -13.10 -3.82
CA GLU A 159 8.20 -12.49 -4.60
C GLU A 159 8.71 -11.33 -5.45
N THR A 160 9.68 -10.57 -4.94
CA THR A 160 10.32 -9.50 -5.69
C THR A 160 11.19 -10.07 -6.82
N THR A 161 11.99 -11.10 -6.54
CA THR A 161 12.80 -11.75 -7.59
C THR A 161 11.94 -12.39 -8.68
N ASP A 162 10.78 -12.96 -8.32
CA ASP A 162 9.83 -13.55 -9.27
C ASP A 162 9.24 -12.50 -10.20
N GLN A 163 8.96 -11.28 -9.71
CA GLN A 163 8.53 -10.18 -10.55
C GLN A 163 9.59 -9.79 -11.57
N PHE A 164 10.87 -9.73 -11.17
CA PHE A 164 11.97 -9.48 -12.08
C PHE A 164 12.10 -10.57 -13.14
N VAL A 165 11.96 -11.84 -12.76
CA VAL A 165 11.96 -12.96 -13.70
C VAL A 165 10.78 -12.88 -14.68
N LYS A 166 9.58 -12.51 -14.20
CA LYS A 166 8.39 -12.30 -15.05
C LYS A 166 8.62 -11.20 -16.08
N LEU A 167 9.17 -10.05 -15.68
CA LEU A 167 9.55 -8.99 -16.62
C LEU A 167 10.60 -9.48 -17.62
N ALA A 168 11.60 -10.22 -17.14
CA ALA A 168 12.70 -10.76 -17.93
C ALA A 168 12.30 -11.86 -18.94
N SER A 169 11.05 -12.34 -18.89
CA SER A 169 10.51 -13.30 -19.85
C SER A 169 10.27 -12.70 -21.24
N ARG A 170 10.12 -11.36 -21.33
CA ARG A 170 9.84 -10.64 -22.59
C ARG A 170 11.09 -10.05 -23.22
N HIS A 171 12.03 -9.60 -22.39
CA HIS A 171 13.26 -8.92 -22.79
C HIS A 171 14.25 -8.93 -21.63
N SER A 172 15.53 -8.70 -21.89
CA SER A 172 16.51 -8.55 -20.80
C SER A 172 16.25 -7.27 -20.01
N ILE A 173 16.28 -7.39 -18.67
CA ILE A 173 16.10 -6.24 -17.78
C ILE A 173 17.37 -5.97 -16.97
N ARG A 174 17.56 -4.70 -16.59
CA ARG A 174 18.65 -4.24 -15.73
C ARG A 174 18.06 -3.70 -14.44
N VAL A 175 18.54 -4.22 -13.31
CA VAL A 175 18.10 -3.81 -11.97
C VAL A 175 19.30 -3.29 -11.20
N ASN A 176 19.24 -2.03 -10.80
CA ASN A 176 20.27 -1.37 -9.99
C ASN A 176 19.78 -1.23 -8.54
N LEU A 177 20.46 -1.89 -7.61
CA LEU A 177 20.22 -1.82 -6.17
C LEU A 177 21.48 -1.38 -5.41
N THR A 178 22.46 -0.79 -6.10
CA THR A 178 23.69 -0.28 -5.47
C THR A 178 23.37 0.69 -4.32
N ASN A 179 24.27 0.78 -3.34
CA ASN A 179 24.13 1.71 -2.21
C ASN A 179 22.83 1.54 -1.39
N ASN A 180 22.30 0.32 -1.28
CA ASN A 180 21.23 -0.02 -0.34
C ASN A 180 21.79 -0.71 0.93
N PRO A 181 21.19 -0.49 2.11
CA PRO A 181 21.66 -1.05 3.38
C PRO A 181 21.19 -2.50 3.56
N PHE A 182 21.71 -3.44 2.75
CA PHE A 182 21.33 -4.85 2.84
C PHE A 182 21.63 -5.43 4.22
N TYR A 183 20.62 -5.95 4.90
CA TYR A 183 20.77 -6.60 6.19
C TYR A 183 21.05 -8.09 5.94
N CYS A 184 22.23 -8.55 6.33
CA CYS A 184 22.72 -9.89 6.04
C CYS A 184 22.30 -10.86 7.14
N ASP A 185 21.08 -11.34 7.04
CA ASP A 185 20.50 -12.40 7.87
C ASP A 185 19.86 -13.49 7.00
N CYS A 186 19.09 -14.38 7.63
CA CYS A 186 18.47 -15.50 6.93
C CYS A 186 17.52 -15.07 5.80
N ALA A 187 16.91 -13.88 5.86
CA ALA A 187 15.99 -13.40 4.83
C ALA A 187 16.72 -13.11 3.50
N LEU A 188 18.04 -12.87 3.53
CA LEU A 188 18.82 -12.53 2.35
C LEU A 188 19.29 -13.75 1.55
N VAL A 189 19.19 -14.96 2.11
CA VAL A 189 19.64 -16.22 1.46
C VAL A 189 19.02 -16.42 0.09
N GLY A 190 17.72 -16.17 -0.03
CA GLY A 190 16.98 -16.31 -1.29
C GLY A 190 17.53 -15.39 -2.38
N PHE A 191 17.72 -14.12 -2.02
CA PHE A 191 18.27 -13.13 -2.94
C PHE A 191 19.68 -13.49 -3.41
N ILE A 192 20.59 -13.85 -2.49
CA ILE A 192 21.96 -14.26 -2.86
C ILE A 192 21.93 -15.45 -3.81
N SER A 193 21.14 -16.48 -3.49
CA SER A 193 21.00 -17.66 -4.35
C SER A 193 20.50 -17.28 -5.75
N TRP A 194 19.50 -16.41 -5.81
CA TRP A 194 18.97 -15.89 -7.07
C TRP A 194 20.01 -15.09 -7.87
N MET A 195 20.82 -14.24 -7.21
CA MET A 195 21.87 -13.46 -7.88
C MET A 195 22.89 -14.34 -8.61
N HIS A 196 23.21 -15.51 -8.07
CA HIS A 196 24.14 -16.46 -8.70
C HIS A 196 23.53 -17.24 -9.87
N GLN A 197 22.20 -17.35 -9.93
CA GLN A 197 21.49 -18.22 -10.87
C GLN A 197 20.80 -17.45 -12.00
N THR A 198 20.49 -16.18 -11.78
CA THR A 198 19.75 -15.37 -12.76
C THR A 198 20.54 -15.16 -14.06
N ARG A 199 19.85 -15.26 -15.21
CA ARG A 199 20.45 -15.16 -16.55
C ARG A 199 19.96 -13.93 -17.31
N ASN A 200 18.64 -13.71 -17.33
CA ASN A 200 18.01 -12.65 -18.13
C ASN A 200 17.83 -11.33 -17.36
N VAL A 201 18.18 -11.31 -16.07
CA VAL A 201 18.20 -10.10 -15.23
C VAL A 201 19.65 -9.70 -14.96
N THR A 202 20.06 -8.56 -15.51
CA THR A 202 21.36 -7.97 -15.22
C THR A 202 21.30 -7.18 -13.92
N ILE A 203 21.97 -7.65 -12.88
CA ILE A 203 22.13 -6.92 -11.62
C ILE A 203 23.29 -5.94 -11.78
N VAL A 204 22.98 -4.64 -11.81
CA VAL A 204 23.98 -3.59 -12.09
C VAL A 204 24.96 -3.50 -10.92
N ASN A 205 26.26 -3.63 -11.22
CA ASN A 205 27.35 -3.49 -10.26
C ASN A 205 27.18 -4.37 -9.00
N SER A 206 26.70 -5.61 -9.17
CA SER A 206 26.45 -6.56 -8.06
C SER A 206 27.64 -6.78 -7.13
N VAL A 207 28.87 -6.69 -7.66
CA VAL A 207 30.14 -6.77 -6.89
C VAL A 207 30.24 -5.72 -5.76
N THR A 208 29.53 -4.59 -5.91
CA THR A 208 29.54 -3.48 -4.95
C THR A 208 28.55 -3.67 -3.82
N TYR A 209 27.67 -4.67 -3.89
CA TYR A 209 26.63 -4.88 -2.88
C TYR A 209 27.28 -5.45 -1.62
N LYS A 210 27.02 -4.82 -0.48
CA LYS A 210 27.62 -5.18 0.81
C LYS A 210 26.58 -5.22 1.92
N CYS A 211 26.84 -6.02 2.94
CA CYS A 211 26.09 -5.99 4.18
C CYS A 211 26.22 -4.60 4.82
N THR A 212 25.11 -4.09 5.36
CA THR A 212 25.06 -2.77 5.97
C THR A 212 26.02 -2.65 7.13
N ALA A 213 26.72 -1.52 7.21
CA ALA A 213 27.61 -1.19 8.33
C ALA A 213 26.84 -1.06 9.66
N SER A 214 25.54 -0.75 9.58
CA SER A 214 24.67 -0.62 10.75
C SER A 214 24.35 -1.96 11.43
N GLN A 215 24.64 -3.09 10.77
CA GLN A 215 24.49 -4.42 11.37
C GLN A 215 25.69 -4.68 12.27
N SER A 216 25.45 -5.00 13.54
CA SER A 216 26.50 -5.48 14.44
C SER A 216 26.91 -6.91 14.07
N GLY A 217 28.22 -7.19 14.14
CA GLY A 217 28.76 -8.53 13.96
C GLY A 217 29.62 -8.72 12.70
N PRO A 218 30.08 -9.97 12.44
CA PRO A 218 31.18 -10.28 11.51
C PRO A 218 30.83 -10.15 10.03
N LEU A 219 29.54 -9.98 9.71
CA LEU A 219 29.06 -9.84 8.34
C LEU A 219 29.08 -8.38 7.87
N SER A 220 29.18 -7.42 8.78
CA SER A 220 29.21 -5.98 8.46
C SER A 220 30.23 -5.66 7.36
N GLY A 221 29.78 -4.97 6.31
CA GLY A 221 30.63 -4.57 5.16
C GLY A 221 31.05 -5.69 4.21
N ARG A 222 30.70 -6.97 4.46
CA ARG A 222 31.05 -8.07 3.55
C ARG A 222 30.27 -7.99 2.24
N SER A 223 30.93 -8.35 1.13
CA SER A 223 30.30 -8.38 -0.20
C SER A 223 29.29 -9.51 -0.32
N LEU A 224 28.08 -9.22 -0.81
CA LEU A 224 26.98 -10.18 -0.90
C LEU A 224 27.29 -11.37 -1.81
N ILE A 225 27.97 -11.13 -2.94
CA ILE A 225 28.31 -12.19 -3.90
C ILE A 225 29.33 -13.21 -3.36
N ASN A 226 30.02 -12.86 -2.27
CA ASN A 226 31.00 -13.73 -1.62
C ASN A 226 30.45 -14.35 -0.33
N LEU A 227 29.19 -14.10 0.02
CA LEU A 227 28.56 -14.70 1.19
C LEU A 227 28.10 -16.11 0.88
N ILE A 228 28.47 -17.04 1.77
CA ILE A 228 27.96 -18.40 1.72
C ILE A 228 26.68 -18.46 2.58
N PRO A 229 25.52 -18.88 2.04
CA PRO A 229 24.24 -18.87 2.74
C PRO A 229 24.24 -19.49 4.16
N LYS A 230 25.08 -20.50 4.40
CA LYS A 230 25.22 -21.15 5.71
C LYS A 230 25.64 -20.22 6.85
N TYR A 231 26.31 -19.11 6.53
CA TYR A 231 26.78 -18.14 7.53
C TYR A 231 25.76 -17.04 7.87
N LEU A 232 24.57 -17.06 7.25
CA LEU A 232 23.50 -16.10 7.52
C LEU A 232 22.60 -16.50 8.71
N GLY A 233 23.03 -17.50 9.50
CA GLY A 233 22.35 -17.87 10.75
C GLY A 233 20.98 -18.52 10.55
N CYS A 234 20.71 -19.11 9.38
CA CYS A 234 19.49 -19.88 9.17
C CYS A 234 19.56 -21.20 9.96
N SER A 235 18.83 -21.30 11.07
CA SER A 235 18.48 -22.61 11.60
C SER A 235 17.47 -23.27 10.65
N SER A 236 17.67 -24.55 10.37
CA SER A 236 16.69 -25.41 9.69
C SER A 236 15.45 -25.57 10.58
N THR A 237 14.62 -24.54 10.67
CA THR A 237 13.36 -24.59 11.41
C THR A 237 12.31 -23.74 10.70
N SER A 238 11.30 -24.45 10.21
CA SER A 238 10.02 -23.96 9.67
C SER A 238 10.05 -23.20 8.34
N ARG A 239 9.80 -23.96 7.25
CA ARG A 239 8.68 -23.57 6.36
C ARG A 239 7.52 -23.16 7.25
N GLY A 240 6.96 -21.98 7.02
CA GLY A 240 5.87 -21.43 7.80
C GLY A 240 4.74 -22.44 8.02
N THR A 241 4.72 -23.03 9.20
CA THR A 241 3.52 -23.12 10.00
C THR A 241 3.77 -22.22 11.19
N GLY A 242 3.65 -20.90 10.96
CA GLY A 242 3.33 -20.02 12.07
C GLY A 242 2.13 -20.65 12.76
N LEU A 243 2.32 -21.10 14.00
CA LEU A 243 1.25 -21.57 14.86
C LEU A 243 0.22 -20.43 14.93
N ARG A 244 -0.80 -20.47 14.06
CA ARG A 244 -1.99 -19.63 14.18
C ARG A 244 -2.85 -20.20 15.30
N LEU A 245 -2.36 -20.11 16.54
CA LEU A 245 -3.18 -20.29 17.74
C LEU A 245 -3.65 -18.92 18.26
N PRO A 246 -4.55 -18.25 17.52
CA PRO A 246 -5.72 -17.79 18.26
C PRO A 246 -7.05 -18.11 17.60
N TYR A 247 -7.11 -18.34 16.28
CA TYR A 247 -8.41 -18.50 15.61
C TYR A 247 -9.01 -19.91 15.74
N ALA A 248 -8.22 -20.97 15.57
CA ALA A 248 -8.74 -22.33 15.72
C ALA A 248 -9.20 -22.62 17.16
N GLY A 249 -8.43 -22.13 18.16
CA GLY A 249 -8.81 -22.23 19.57
C GLY A 249 -10.09 -21.44 19.89
N LEU A 250 -10.22 -20.22 19.38
CA LEU A 250 -11.44 -19.43 19.54
C LEU A 250 -12.65 -20.09 18.86
N VAL A 251 -12.49 -20.66 17.66
CA VAL A 251 -13.57 -21.39 16.98
C VAL A 251 -14.00 -22.61 17.77
N VAL A 252 -13.05 -23.40 18.29
CA VAL A 252 -13.37 -24.55 19.14
C VAL A 252 -14.10 -24.12 20.42
N ILE A 253 -13.64 -23.06 21.08
CA ILE A 253 -14.30 -22.51 22.28
C ILE A 253 -15.74 -22.05 21.94
N VAL A 254 -15.92 -21.31 20.86
CA VAL A 254 -17.26 -20.84 20.42
C VAL A 254 -18.17 -22.00 20.07
N VAL A 255 -17.67 -23.05 19.41
CA VAL A 255 -18.45 -24.26 19.10
C VAL A 255 -18.85 -24.99 20.38
N VAL A 256 -17.92 -25.15 21.33
CA VAL A 256 -18.19 -25.80 22.63
C VAL A 256 -19.22 -25.02 23.44
N LEU A 257 -19.07 -23.69 23.52
CA LEU A 257 -20.03 -22.82 24.21
C LEU A 257 -21.42 -22.86 23.53
N SER A 258 -21.46 -22.89 22.19
CA SER A 258 -22.72 -22.98 21.44
C SER A 258 -23.42 -24.32 21.70
N LEU A 259 -22.68 -25.42 21.71
CA LEU A 259 -23.22 -26.74 22.01
C LEU A 259 -23.74 -26.82 23.44
N LEU A 260 -22.97 -26.33 24.43
CA LEU A 260 -23.41 -26.26 25.82
C LEU A 260 -24.69 -25.44 25.97
N PHE A 261 -24.78 -24.29 25.31
CA PHE A 261 -25.98 -23.46 25.33
C PHE A 261 -27.19 -24.19 24.75
N VAL A 262 -27.05 -24.84 23.59
CA VAL A 262 -28.12 -25.64 22.98
C VAL A 262 -28.53 -26.79 23.89
N THR A 263 -27.57 -27.49 24.52
CA THR A 263 -27.85 -28.57 25.47
C THR A 263 -28.61 -28.05 26.70
N VAL A 264 -28.21 -26.91 27.26
CA VAL A 264 -28.92 -26.28 28.39
C VAL A 264 -30.35 -25.90 27.97
N MET A 265 -30.53 -25.28 26.81
CA MET A 265 -31.88 -24.96 26.29
C MET A 265 -32.72 -26.22 26.05
N TYR A 266 -32.11 -27.29 25.54
CA TYR A 266 -32.79 -28.56 25.28
C TYR A 266 -33.20 -29.25 26.58
N LEU A 267 -32.30 -29.35 27.55
CA LEU A 267 -32.59 -29.93 28.87
C LEU A 267 -33.65 -29.12 29.61
N ASN A 268 -33.62 -27.78 29.48
CA ASN A 268 -34.56 -26.89 30.13
C ASN A 268 -35.79 -26.54 29.27
N ARG A 269 -36.02 -27.24 28.14
CA ARG A 269 -37.09 -26.93 27.18
C ARG A 269 -38.49 -26.92 27.80
N ARG A 270 -38.73 -27.79 28.79
CA ARG A 270 -40.01 -27.86 29.51
C ARG A 270 -40.19 -26.67 30.46
N GLY A 271 -39.12 -26.21 31.11
CA GLY A 271 -39.13 -25.03 31.95
C GLY A 271 -39.35 -23.74 31.14
N ILE A 272 -38.67 -23.62 30.00
CA ILE A 272 -38.84 -22.49 29.08
C ILE A 272 -40.26 -22.45 28.50
N ALA A 273 -40.83 -23.59 28.13
CA ALA A 273 -42.22 -23.67 27.66
C ALA A 273 -43.22 -23.19 28.72
N ARG A 274 -43.02 -23.56 29.99
CA ARG A 274 -43.82 -23.08 31.13
C ARG A 274 -43.68 -21.57 31.33
N HIS A 275 -42.46 -21.05 31.28
CA HIS A 275 -42.21 -19.63 31.47
C HIS A 275 -42.76 -18.77 30.32
N CYS A 276 -42.71 -19.27 29.07
CA CYS A 276 -43.37 -18.63 27.93
C CYS A 276 -44.90 -18.62 28.06
N THR A 277 -45.50 -19.67 28.62
CA THR A 277 -46.96 -19.71 28.85
C THR A 277 -47.36 -18.78 29.99
N GLU A 278 -46.57 -18.69 31.06
CA GLU A 278 -46.76 -17.69 32.14
C GLU A 278 -46.67 -16.25 31.61
N LEU A 279 -45.68 -15.94 30.77
CA LEU A 279 -45.54 -14.61 30.15
C LEU A 279 -46.68 -14.28 29.19
N GLN A 280 -47.20 -15.26 28.44
CA GLN A 280 -48.38 -15.08 27.59
C GLN A 280 -49.65 -14.84 28.41
N ASN A 281 -49.81 -15.56 29.52
CA ASN A 281 -50.94 -15.39 30.43
C ASN A 281 -50.87 -14.03 31.15
N ALA A 282 -49.68 -13.59 31.58
CA ALA A 282 -49.47 -12.27 32.15
C ALA A 282 -49.74 -11.13 31.16
N ARG A 283 -49.42 -11.33 29.87
CA ARG A 283 -49.79 -10.38 28.80
C ARG A 283 -51.29 -10.34 28.55
N LYS A 284 -51.99 -11.48 28.52
CA LYS A 284 -53.46 -11.52 28.40
C LYS A 284 -54.16 -10.85 29.57
N GLY A 285 -53.72 -11.10 30.81
CA GLY A 285 -54.27 -10.45 32.00
C GLY A 285 -54.13 -8.92 31.98
N ARG A 286 -53.00 -8.39 31.48
CA ARG A 286 -52.81 -6.93 31.30
C ARG A 286 -53.70 -6.30 30.22
N VAL A 287 -54.19 -7.07 29.26
CA VAL A 287 -55.11 -6.58 28.23
C VAL A 287 -56.54 -6.58 28.78
N GLU A 288 -56.95 -7.63 29.47
CA GLU A 288 -58.29 -7.71 30.11
C GLU A 288 -58.48 -6.70 31.25
N GLU A 289 -57.42 -6.33 31.98
CA GLU A 289 -57.48 -5.30 33.02
C GLU A 289 -57.56 -3.87 32.45
N ARG A 290 -57.12 -3.67 31.20
CA ARG A 290 -57.18 -2.39 30.49
C ARG A 290 -58.55 -2.11 29.86
N ASP A 291 -59.35 -3.16 29.61
CA ASP A 291 -60.69 -3.07 29.00
C ASP A 291 -61.85 -3.17 30.02
N ARG A 292 -61.59 -3.08 31.33
CA ARG A 292 -62.68 -3.03 32.33
C ARG A 292 -63.39 -1.66 32.29
N PRO A 293 -64.73 -1.61 32.08
CA PRO A 293 -65.48 -0.36 32.15
C PRO A 293 -65.50 0.18 33.59
N CYS A 294 -65.28 1.49 33.74
CA CYS A 294 -65.44 2.19 35.02
C CYS A 294 -66.92 2.13 35.45
N VAL A 295 -67.24 1.38 36.50
CA VAL A 295 -68.56 1.38 37.11
C VAL A 295 -68.63 2.53 38.12
N ALA A 296 -69.54 3.47 37.90
CA ALA A 296 -69.82 4.57 38.81
C ALA A 296 -70.44 4.05 40.12
N LEU A 297 -69.90 4.49 41.26
CA LEU A 297 -70.52 4.31 42.57
C LEU A 297 -71.58 5.40 42.77
N PRO A 298 -72.84 5.08 43.09
CA PRO A 298 -73.78 6.08 43.58
C PRO A 298 -73.54 6.39 45.06
N TYR A 299 -73.61 7.69 45.35
CA TYR A 299 -73.66 8.28 46.69
C TYR A 299 -74.92 7.84 47.45
N SER A 300 -74.77 7.35 48.67
CA SER A 300 -75.72 7.57 49.77
C SER A 300 -75.02 7.38 51.12
N GLU A 301 -75.20 8.38 51.97
CA GLU A 301 -74.65 8.59 53.30
C GLU A 301 -74.86 7.41 54.26
N VAL A 302 -73.87 7.17 55.13
CA VAL A 302 -74.13 6.81 56.53
C VAL A 302 -73.08 7.50 57.40
N THR A 303 -73.48 8.64 57.98
CA THR A 303 -72.96 9.10 59.27
C THR A 303 -73.14 8.00 60.30
N SER A 304 -72.08 7.79 61.09
CA SER A 304 -72.06 7.42 62.51
C SER A 304 -73.05 6.36 62.96
N THR A 305 -72.60 5.32 63.64
CA THR A 305 -72.78 5.12 65.09
C THR A 305 -72.62 3.60 65.32
N ILE A 306 -72.23 3.04 66.45
CA ILE A 306 -71.90 3.48 67.80
C ILE A 306 -71.28 2.22 68.44
N SER A 307 -70.31 2.44 69.33
CA SER A 307 -69.74 1.49 70.33
C SER A 307 -69.00 0.25 69.83
#